data_AF-A0A4R4K4P5-F1
#
_entry.id   AF-A0A4R4K4P5-F1
#
_cell.length_a   1.000
_cell.length_b   1.000
_cell.length_c   1.000
_cell.angle_alpha   90.00
_cell.angle_beta   90.00
_cell.angle_gamma   90.00
#
_symmetry.space_group_name_H-M   'P 1'
#
loop_
_entity.id
_entity.type
_entity.pdbx_description
1 polymer ?
#
loop_
_entity_poly.entity_id
_entity_poly.type
_entity_poly.pdbx_seq_one_letter_code
_entity_poly.pdbx_strand_id
1 'polypeptide(L)'
;MIGRLQRIKALRVERAEQHLSLQQMKLQTAHQHHQQALQTLQDYCQWRIAEEQRLFEQCQGQPIDRKGLERWQQQIALLREHEAQLEKEVAEMAEKVERELRQLQECQRVLHHARQQQEKFNELGRQEQEAIRAQGEYQEELEQEEFHRQERV
;
A
#
# COMPACT_ATOMS: atom_id res chain seq x y z
N MET A 1 -34.24 -4.75 10.53
CA MET A 1 -33.10 -3.85 10.90
C MET A 1 -31.77 -4.32 10.27
N ILE A 2 -31.60 -5.63 10.08
CA ILE A 2 -30.37 -6.25 9.57
C ILE A 2 -29.98 -5.84 8.15
N GLY A 3 -30.95 -5.61 7.24
CA GLY A 3 -30.66 -5.24 5.85
C GLY A 3 -29.88 -3.93 5.71
N ARG A 4 -30.15 -2.95 6.59
CA ARG A 4 -29.37 -1.70 6.66
C ARG A 4 -27.94 -1.95 7.14
N LEU A 5 -27.76 -2.86 8.11
CA LEU A 5 -26.43 -3.22 8.62
C LEU A 5 -25.62 -3.98 7.57
N GLN A 6 -26.22 -4.94 6.86
CA GLN A 6 -25.60 -5.65 5.73
C GLN A 6 -25.11 -4.67 4.66
N ARG A 7 -25.94 -3.69 4.28
CA ARG A 7 -25.54 -2.64 3.33
C ARG A 7 -24.37 -1.81 3.84
N ILE A 8 -24.36 -1.44 5.11
CA ILE A 8 -23.23 -0.72 5.72
C ILE A 8 -21.95 -1.58 5.70
N LYS A 9 -22.05 -2.90 5.95
CA LYS A 9 -20.88 -3.79 5.89
C LYS A 9 -20.35 -3.94 4.47
N ALA A 10 -21.23 -4.09 3.47
CA ALA A 10 -20.84 -4.12 2.06
C ALA A 10 -20.07 -2.85 1.65
N LEU A 11 -20.60 -1.66 1.99
CA LEU A 11 -19.92 -0.39 1.72
C LEU A 11 -18.55 -0.27 2.40
N ARG A 12 -18.36 -0.89 3.57
CA ARG A 12 -17.04 -0.91 4.24
C ARG A 12 -16.05 -1.81 3.52
N VAL A 13 -16.50 -2.92 2.94
CA VAL A 13 -15.66 -3.79 2.11
C VAL A 13 -15.25 -3.04 0.84
N GLU A 14 -16.20 -2.45 0.12
CA GLU A 14 -15.91 -1.66 -1.09
C GLU A 14 -14.88 -0.55 -0.83
N ARG A 15 -15.03 0.19 0.29
CA ARG A 15 -14.05 1.21 0.69
C ARG A 15 -12.68 0.61 1.01
N ALA A 16 -12.64 -0.52 1.71
CA ALA A 16 -11.38 -1.18 2.03
C ALA A 16 -10.66 -1.69 0.76
N GLU A 17 -11.41 -2.14 -0.25
CA GLU A 17 -10.87 -2.52 -1.56
C GLU A 17 -10.31 -1.32 -2.32
N GLN A 18 -11.03 -0.19 -2.31
CA GLN A 18 -10.52 1.07 -2.89
C GLN A 18 -9.23 1.52 -2.21
N HIS A 19 -9.19 1.51 -0.87
CA HIS A 19 -7.97 1.86 -0.13
C HIS A 19 -6.81 0.91 -0.44
N LEU A 20 -7.08 -0.39 -0.54
CA LEU A 20 -6.06 -1.38 -0.91
C LEU A 20 -5.49 -1.09 -2.31
N SER A 21 -6.36 -0.81 -3.28
CA SER A 21 -5.96 -0.47 -4.65
C SER A 21 -5.09 0.80 -4.70
N LEU A 22 -5.52 1.87 -4.03
CA LEU A 22 -4.73 3.11 -3.92
C LEU A 22 -3.37 2.86 -3.28
N GLN A 23 -3.32 2.01 -2.26
CA GLN A 23 -2.07 1.67 -1.56
C GLN A 23 -1.12 0.85 -2.45
N GLN A 24 -1.65 -0.05 -3.28
CA GLN A 24 -0.87 -0.77 -4.29
C GLN A 24 -0.28 0.19 -5.32
N MET A 25 -1.04 1.17 -5.79
CA MET A 25 -0.53 2.19 -6.71
C MET A 25 0.61 3.01 -6.08
N LYS A 26 0.45 3.45 -4.82
CA LYS A 26 1.51 4.17 -4.11
C LYS A 26 2.78 3.35 -3.96
N LEU A 27 2.66 2.07 -3.61
CA LEU A 27 3.79 1.16 -3.52
C LEU A 27 4.51 1.01 -4.87
N GLN A 28 3.75 0.88 -5.97
CA GLN A 28 4.32 0.80 -7.31
C GLN A 28 5.09 2.08 -7.66
N THR A 29 4.54 3.25 -7.38
CA THR A 29 5.21 4.55 -7.59
C THR A 29 6.46 4.67 -6.73
N ALA A 30 6.42 4.26 -5.46
CA ALA A 30 7.59 4.26 -4.57
C ALA A 30 8.70 3.35 -5.10
N HIS A 31 8.36 2.16 -5.61
CA HIS A 31 9.33 1.27 -6.24
C HIS A 31 9.96 1.90 -7.49
N GLN A 32 9.17 2.54 -8.35
CA GLN A 32 9.67 3.22 -9.54
C GLN A 32 10.67 4.33 -9.17
N HIS A 33 10.34 5.17 -8.17
CA HIS A 33 11.25 6.20 -7.69
C HIS A 33 12.52 5.63 -7.08
N HIS A 34 12.44 4.54 -6.32
CA HIS A 34 13.61 3.87 -5.76
C HIS A 34 14.51 3.28 -6.86
N GLN A 35 13.94 2.65 -7.89
CA GLN A 35 14.68 2.16 -9.05
C GLN A 35 15.35 3.29 -9.82
N GLN A 36 14.65 4.41 -10.01
CA GLN A 36 15.21 5.59 -10.68
C GLN A 36 16.37 6.18 -9.87
N ALA A 37 16.23 6.30 -8.54
CA ALA A 37 17.31 6.79 -7.67
C ALA A 37 18.54 5.86 -7.71
N LEU A 38 18.34 4.54 -7.70
CA LEU A 38 19.42 3.56 -7.85
C LEU A 38 20.14 3.70 -9.19
N GLN A 39 19.41 3.88 -10.28
CA GLN A 39 20.00 4.08 -11.59
C GLN A 39 20.82 5.37 -11.63
N THR A 40 20.27 6.49 -11.12
CA THR A 40 20.99 7.77 -11.03
C THR A 40 22.28 7.64 -10.23
N LEU A 41 22.25 6.94 -9.08
CA LEU A 41 23.44 6.68 -8.28
C LEU A 41 24.46 5.86 -9.08
N GLN A 42 24.03 4.78 -9.74
CA GLN A 42 24.92 3.92 -10.51
C GLN A 42 25.59 4.68 -11.67
N ASP A 43 24.82 5.46 -12.42
CA ASP A 43 25.32 6.30 -13.51
C ASP A 43 26.31 7.35 -12.99
N TYR A 44 25.99 7.97 -11.85
CA TYR A 44 26.87 8.94 -11.20
C TYR A 44 28.17 8.30 -10.73
N CYS A 45 28.12 7.13 -10.07
CA CYS A 45 29.33 6.43 -9.62
C CYS A 45 30.27 6.11 -10.79
N GLN A 46 29.73 5.63 -11.91
CA GLN A 46 30.52 5.35 -13.11
C GLN A 46 31.17 6.61 -13.68
N TRP A 47 30.38 7.68 -13.84
CA TRP A 47 30.89 8.96 -14.33
C TRP A 47 31.94 9.54 -13.38
N ARG A 48 31.68 9.52 -12.07
CA ARG A 48 32.56 10.04 -11.03
C ARG A 48 33.91 9.34 -11.03
N ILE A 49 33.96 8.01 -11.19
CA ILE A 49 35.22 7.26 -11.28
C ILE A 49 36.05 7.71 -12.49
N ALA A 50 35.41 7.86 -13.66
CA ALA A 50 36.08 8.34 -14.86
C ALA A 50 36.57 9.79 -14.70
N GLU A 51 35.78 10.64 -14.03
CA GLU A 51 36.12 12.03 -13.79
C GLU A 51 37.24 12.19 -12.75
N GLU A 52 37.22 11.44 -11.65
CA GLU A 52 38.32 11.37 -10.67
C GLU A 52 39.63 10.94 -11.36
N GLN A 53 39.58 9.94 -12.24
CA GLN A 53 40.73 9.49 -13.03
C GLN A 53 41.25 10.57 -13.99
N ARG A 54 40.35 11.25 -14.71
CA ARG A 54 40.69 12.36 -15.62
C ARG A 54 41.37 13.50 -14.87
N LEU A 55 40.84 13.88 -13.70
CA LEU A 55 41.42 14.91 -12.85
C LEU A 55 42.79 14.51 -12.32
N PHE A 56 42.97 13.24 -11.95
CA PHE A 56 44.26 12.70 -11.52
C PHE A 56 45.31 12.75 -12.63
N GLU A 57 44.98 12.30 -13.84
CA GLU A 57 45.89 12.33 -15.00
C GLU A 57 46.32 13.75 -15.38
N GLN A 58 45.39 14.72 -15.28
CA GLN A 58 45.71 16.14 -15.49
C GLN A 58 46.72 16.67 -14.47
N CYS A 59 46.62 16.20 -13.22
CA CYS A 59 47.52 16.61 -12.14
C CYS A 59 48.89 15.92 -12.23
N GLN A 60 48.95 14.70 -12.75
CA GLN A 60 50.18 13.90 -12.84
C GLN A 60 51.22 14.51 -13.82
N GLY A 61 50.75 15.18 -14.88
CA GLY A 61 51.60 15.73 -15.94
C GLY A 61 52.17 17.13 -15.69
N GLN A 62 51.81 17.81 -14.59
CA GLN A 62 52.22 19.19 -14.32
C GLN A 62 52.80 19.37 -12.92
N PRO A 63 53.84 20.21 -12.75
CA PRO A 63 54.28 20.62 -11.41
C PRO A 63 53.17 21.43 -10.74
N ILE A 64 52.43 20.79 -9.84
CA ILE A 64 51.36 21.41 -9.07
C ILE A 64 51.94 22.14 -7.85
N ASP A 65 51.49 23.38 -7.64
CA ASP A 65 51.74 24.11 -6.42
C ASP A 65 50.77 23.68 -5.31
N ARG A 66 51.06 24.04 -4.06
CA ARG A 66 50.21 23.67 -2.91
C ARG A 66 48.75 24.07 -3.10
N LYS A 67 48.49 25.24 -3.69
CA LYS A 67 47.13 25.73 -3.95
C LYS A 67 46.41 24.91 -5.03
N GLY A 68 47.12 24.46 -6.06
CA GLY A 68 46.60 23.54 -7.07
C GLY A 68 46.18 22.20 -6.47
N LEU A 69 46.98 21.65 -5.55
CA LEU A 69 46.65 20.41 -4.85
C LEU A 69 45.40 20.56 -3.97
N GLU A 70 45.30 21.65 -3.21
CA GLU A 70 44.13 21.95 -2.37
C GLU A 70 42.85 22.08 -3.22
N ARG A 71 42.93 22.74 -4.40
CA ARG A 71 41.80 22.83 -5.34
C ARG A 71 41.37 21.48 -5.89
N TRP A 72 42.33 20.63 -6.27
CA TRP A 72 42.04 19.28 -6.74
C TRP A 72 41.37 18.42 -5.66
N GLN A 73 41.87 18.47 -4.43
CA GLN A 73 41.25 17.79 -3.28
C GLN A 73 39.82 18.28 -3.05
N GLN A 74 39.58 19.59 -3.16
CA GLN A 74 38.25 20.17 -3.03
C GLN A 74 37.30 19.69 -4.15
N GLN A 75 37.79 19.59 -5.39
CA GLN A 75 36.99 19.07 -6.51
C GLN A 75 36.56 17.62 -6.27
N ILE A 76 37.48 16.75 -5.84
CA ILE A 76 37.15 15.36 -5.50
C ILE A 76 36.19 15.29 -4.31
N ALA A 77 36.39 16.14 -3.29
CA ALA A 77 35.49 16.19 -2.15
C ALA A 77 34.06 16.52 -2.57
N LEU A 78 33.87 17.49 -3.46
CA LEU A 78 32.54 17.85 -4.00
C LEU A 78 31.90 16.71 -4.78
N LEU A 79 32.68 15.96 -5.57
CA LEU A 79 32.20 14.79 -6.29
C LEU A 79 31.69 13.70 -5.33
N ARG A 80 32.44 13.43 -4.26
CA ARG A 80 32.07 12.43 -3.25
C ARG A 80 30.93 12.88 -2.35
N GLU A 81 30.83 14.18 -2.07
CA GLU A 81 29.70 14.76 -1.35
C GLU A 81 28.38 14.56 -2.14
N HIS A 82 28.42 14.77 -3.46
CA HIS A 82 27.26 14.52 -4.31
C HIS A 82 26.91 13.02 -4.39
N GLU A 83 27.90 12.13 -4.47
CA GLU A 83 27.67 10.67 -4.37
C GLU A 83 26.97 10.32 -3.05
N ALA A 84 27.47 10.82 -1.92
CA ALA A 84 26.87 10.58 -0.60
C ALA A 84 25.44 11.13 -0.50
N GLN A 85 25.14 12.26 -1.14
CA GLN A 85 23.79 12.80 -1.22
C GLN A 85 22.84 11.89 -2.02
N LEU A 86 23.30 11.34 -3.15
CA LEU A 86 22.52 10.36 -3.92
C LEU A 86 22.32 9.04 -3.16
N GLU A 87 23.33 8.55 -2.45
CA GLU A 87 23.22 7.37 -1.57
C GLU A 87 22.16 7.59 -0.49
N LYS A 88 22.17 8.77 0.14
CA LYS A 88 21.16 9.16 1.13
C LYS A 88 19.76 9.18 0.51
N GLU A 89 19.59 9.74 -0.68
CA GLU A 89 18.31 9.74 -1.39
C GLU A 89 17.82 8.32 -1.69
N VAL A 90 18.69 7.43 -2.15
CA VAL A 90 18.36 6.01 -2.36
C VAL A 90 17.87 5.36 -1.07
N ALA A 91 18.56 5.60 0.05
CA ALA A 91 18.18 5.08 1.36
C ALA A 91 16.81 5.62 1.82
N GLU A 92 16.56 6.92 1.65
CA GLU A 92 15.27 7.53 1.95
C GLU A 92 14.13 6.96 1.09
N MET A 93 14.39 6.67 -0.19
CA MET A 93 13.40 6.02 -1.06
C MET A 93 13.16 4.55 -0.68
N ALA A 94 14.20 3.83 -0.24
CA ALA A 94 14.05 2.47 0.28
C ALA A 94 13.17 2.45 1.54
N GLU A 95 13.38 3.38 2.47
CA GLU A 95 12.52 3.52 3.64
C GLU A 95 11.06 3.82 3.27
N LYS A 96 10.82 4.65 2.25
CA LYS A 96 9.45 4.91 1.76
C LYS A 96 8.81 3.64 1.24
N VAL A 97 9.52 2.85 0.43
CA VAL A 97 9.03 1.54 -0.05
C VAL A 97 8.64 0.64 1.13
N GLU A 98 9.48 0.53 2.16
CA GLU A 98 9.16 -0.26 3.34
C GLU A 98 7.92 0.24 4.08
N ARG A 99 7.77 1.57 4.22
CA ARG A 99 6.57 2.16 4.85
C ARG A 99 5.31 1.84 4.06
N GLU A 100 5.35 1.97 2.73
CA GLU A 100 4.22 1.65 1.86
C GLU A 100 3.87 0.16 1.88
N LEU A 101 4.87 -0.74 2.01
CA LEU A 101 4.67 -2.18 2.19
C LEU A 101 3.95 -2.49 3.51
N ARG A 102 4.37 -1.87 4.61
CA ARG A 102 3.70 -2.04 5.92
C ARG A 102 2.25 -1.54 5.86
N GLN A 103 2.02 -0.39 5.23
CA GLN A 103 0.66 0.13 5.03
C GLN A 103 -0.19 -0.80 4.16
N LEU A 104 0.38 -1.40 3.12
CA LEU A 104 -0.30 -2.38 2.28
C LEU A 104 -0.77 -3.59 3.09
N GLN A 105 0.10 -4.13 3.97
CA GLN A 105 -0.26 -5.23 4.86
C GLN A 105 -1.42 -4.85 5.78
N GLU A 106 -1.42 -3.64 6.34
CA GLU A 106 -2.54 -3.17 7.16
C GLU A 106 -3.84 -3.01 6.36
N CYS A 107 -3.79 -2.48 5.13
CA CYS A 107 -4.96 -2.43 4.26
C CYS A 107 -5.52 -3.83 3.97
N GLN A 108 -4.65 -4.82 3.73
CA GLN A 108 -5.07 -6.22 3.52
C GLN A 108 -5.76 -6.80 4.76
N ARG A 109 -5.22 -6.54 5.96
CA ARG A 109 -5.83 -6.97 7.23
C ARG A 109 -7.19 -6.32 7.44
N VAL A 110 -7.31 -5.02 7.19
CA VAL A 110 -8.59 -4.29 7.28
C VAL A 110 -9.62 -4.87 6.30
N LEU A 111 -9.23 -5.13 5.06
CA LEU A 111 -10.11 -5.73 4.06
C LEU A 111 -10.57 -7.13 4.49
N HIS A 112 -9.65 -7.97 4.96
CA HIS A 112 -9.97 -9.31 5.44
C HIS A 112 -10.99 -9.27 6.58
N HIS A 113 -10.76 -8.42 7.59
CA HIS A 113 -11.69 -8.25 8.69
C HIS A 113 -13.04 -7.67 8.23
N ALA A 114 -13.06 -6.73 7.29
CA ALA A 114 -14.29 -6.19 6.74
C ALA A 114 -15.13 -7.26 6.02
N ARG A 115 -14.48 -8.16 5.26
CA ARG A 115 -15.14 -9.28 4.59
C ARG A 115 -15.73 -10.29 5.57
N GLN A 116 -14.96 -10.69 6.59
CA GLN A 116 -15.47 -11.56 7.66
C GLN A 116 -16.70 -10.98 8.36
N GLN A 117 -16.67 -9.67 8.65
CA GLN A 117 -17.83 -9.00 9.25
C GLN A 117 -19.01 -8.95 8.28
N GLN A 118 -18.80 -8.73 6.99
CA GLN A 118 -19.87 -8.77 6.00
C GLN A 118 -20.51 -10.16 5.95
N GLU A 119 -19.72 -11.23 5.88
CA GLU A 119 -20.18 -12.61 5.87
C GLU A 119 -21.03 -12.94 7.09
N LYS A 120 -20.55 -12.60 8.30
CA LYS A 120 -21.32 -12.78 9.54
C LYS A 120 -22.67 -12.09 9.51
N PHE A 121 -22.74 -10.85 9.02
CA PHE A 121 -24.01 -10.13 8.92
C PHE A 121 -24.91 -10.66 7.80
N ASN A 122 -24.33 -11.23 6.74
CA ASN A 122 -25.09 -11.92 5.70
C ASN A 122 -25.77 -13.18 6.25
N GLU A 123 -25.05 -13.99 7.03
CA GLU A 123 -25.59 -15.18 7.70
C GLU A 123 -26.72 -14.83 8.67
N LEU A 124 -26.51 -13.82 9.53
CA LEU A 124 -27.56 -13.38 10.46
C LEU A 124 -28.82 -12.91 9.73
N GLY A 125 -28.67 -12.23 8.60
CA GLY A 125 -29.84 -11.82 7.82
C GLY A 125 -30.54 -12.97 7.10
N ARG A 126 -29.84 -14.04 6.73
CA ARG A 126 -30.48 -15.27 6.23
C ARG A 126 -31.30 -15.93 7.34
N GLN A 127 -30.73 -16.07 8.53
CA GLN A 127 -31.42 -16.63 9.70
C GLN A 127 -32.67 -15.80 10.08
N GLU A 128 -32.60 -14.47 10.04
CA GLU A 128 -33.77 -13.60 10.29
C GLU A 128 -34.86 -13.83 9.23
N GLN A 129 -34.50 -13.97 7.96
CA GLN A 129 -35.46 -14.25 6.89
C GLN A 129 -36.12 -15.63 7.03
N GLU A 130 -35.35 -16.65 7.39
CA GLU A 130 -35.85 -18.00 7.64
C GLU A 130 -36.82 -18.02 8.82
N ALA A 131 -36.47 -17.33 9.93
CA ALA A 131 -37.35 -17.22 11.10
C ALA A 131 -38.67 -16.50 10.78
N ILE A 132 -38.62 -15.41 10.00
CA ILE A 132 -39.82 -14.69 9.55
C ILE A 132 -40.72 -15.59 8.69
N ARG A 133 -40.13 -16.37 7.78
CA ARG A 133 -40.89 -17.31 6.92
C ARG A 133 -41.55 -18.39 7.76
N ALA A 134 -40.80 -19.06 8.63
CA ALA A 134 -41.34 -20.10 9.49
C ALA A 134 -42.48 -19.59 10.41
N GLN A 135 -42.35 -18.36 10.91
CA GLN A 135 -43.41 -17.73 11.70
C GLN A 135 -44.66 -17.43 10.86
N GLY A 136 -44.49 -17.00 9.60
CA GLY A 136 -45.59 -16.79 8.66
C GLY A 136 -46.32 -18.10 8.34
N GLU A 137 -45.56 -19.16 8.00
CA GLU A 137 -46.11 -20.50 7.75
C GLU A 137 -46.91 -21.02 8.96
N TYR A 138 -46.38 -20.86 10.17
CA TYR A 138 -47.08 -21.25 11.40
C TYR A 138 -48.36 -20.43 11.65
N GLN A 139 -48.36 -19.14 11.33
CA GLN A 139 -49.58 -18.31 11.42
C GLN A 139 -50.64 -18.74 10.41
N GLU A 140 -50.25 -19.04 9.17
CA GLU A 140 -51.15 -19.54 8.14
C GLU A 140 -51.78 -20.89 8.54
N GLU A 141 -51.01 -21.80 9.15
CA GLU A 141 -51.51 -23.07 9.66
C GLU A 141 -52.56 -22.86 10.78
N LEU A 142 -52.30 -21.97 11.73
CA LEU A 142 -53.26 -21.64 12.80
C LEU A 142 -54.55 -21.04 12.24
N GLU A 143 -54.47 -20.13 11.28
CA GLU A 143 -55.64 -19.51 10.64
C GLU A 143 -56.50 -20.56 9.91
N GLN A 144 -55.88 -21.54 9.24
CA GLN A 144 -56.59 -22.65 8.61
C GLN A 144 -57.28 -23.55 9.63
N GLU A 145 -56.63 -23.88 10.75
CA GLU A 145 -57.24 -24.66 11.82
C GLU A 145 -58.44 -23.93 12.46
N GLU A 146 -58.34 -22.62 12.67
CA GLU A 146 -59.43 -21.80 13.18
C GLU A 146 -60.61 -21.73 12.21
N PHE A 147 -60.34 -21.54 10.92
CA PHE A 147 -61.35 -21.55 9.87
C PHE A 147 -62.10 -22.90 9.83
N HIS A 148 -61.37 -24.01 9.82
CA HIS A 148 -61.97 -25.35 9.83
C HIS A 148 -62.73 -25.70 11.12
N ARG A 149 -62.38 -25.09 12.27
CA ARG A 149 -63.18 -25.22 13.49
C ARG A 149 -64.50 -24.43 13.40
N GLN A 150 -64.49 -23.26 12.78
CA GLN A 150 -65.68 -22.43 12.62
C GLN A 150 -66.69 -23.06 11.64
N GLU A 151 -66.25 -23.77 10.60
CA GLU A 151 -67.13 -24.49 9.67
C GLU A 151 -67.81 -25.73 10.27
N ARG A 152 -67.33 -26.23 11.42
CA ARG A 152 -67.84 -27.43 12.10
C ARG A 152 -68.84 -27.14 13.23
N VAL A 153 -69.09 -25.86 13.54
CA VAL A 153 -70.08 -25.39 14.53
C VAL A 153 -71.30 -24.85 13.80
#